data_AF-A0A7D6BXN7-F1
#
_entry.id   AF-A0A7D6BXN7-F1
#
_cell.length_a   1.000
_cell.length_b   1.000
_cell.length_c   1.000
_cell.angle_alpha   90.00
_cell.angle_beta   90.00
_cell.angle_gamma   90.00
#
_symmetry.space_group_name_H-M   'P 1'
#
loop_
_entity.id
_entity.type
_entity.pdbx_description
1 polymer ?
#
loop_
_entity_poly.entity_id
_entity_poly.type
_entity_poly.pdbx_seq_one_letter_code
_entity_poly.pdbx_strand_id
1 'polypeptide(L)'
;LLNLFFGFLIVFFFILTVWVYWVNNFNNYRESLSSFECGFDSKDKARLPFSLRFFSILIIFVVFDLEICLLLQLPYDSSFFYFNNMLPYALFFLILVLGVLEELRRGLLNWFH
;
A
#
# COMPACT_ATOMS: atom_id res chain seq x y z
N LEU A 1 44.76 -46.07 27.98
CA LEU A 1 45.20 -44.68 27.67
C LEU A 1 45.01 -44.35 26.20
N LEU A 2 45.65 -45.05 25.26
CA LEU A 2 45.50 -44.81 23.81
C LEU A 2 44.04 -44.92 23.30
N ASN A 3 43.30 -45.97 23.65
CA ASN A 3 41.87 -46.10 23.27
C ASN A 3 40.97 -45.03 23.90
N LEU A 4 41.31 -44.58 25.11
CA LEU A 4 40.60 -43.52 25.83
C LEU A 4 40.83 -42.17 25.13
N PHE A 5 42.07 -41.90 24.75
CA PHE A 5 42.45 -40.72 23.96
C PHE A 5 41.75 -40.71 22.59
N PHE A 6 41.72 -41.84 21.87
CA PHE A 6 40.97 -41.96 20.62
C PHE A 6 39.46 -41.75 20.81
N GLY A 7 38.89 -42.24 21.91
CA GLY A 7 37.49 -42.00 22.27
C GLY A 7 37.18 -40.51 22.44
N PHE A 8 38.03 -39.78 23.15
CA PHE A 8 37.88 -38.33 23.30
C PHE A 8 37.99 -37.58 21.97
N LEU A 9 38.90 -38.00 21.09
CA LEU A 9 39.02 -37.40 19.75
C LEU A 9 37.74 -37.62 18.94
N ILE A 10 37.17 -38.81 18.95
CA ILE A 10 35.93 -39.12 18.21
C ILE A 10 34.77 -38.26 18.71
N VAL A 11 34.60 -38.16 20.03
CA VAL A 11 33.55 -37.32 20.63
C VAL A 11 33.75 -35.86 20.27
N PHE A 12 35.00 -35.37 20.28
CA PHE A 12 35.31 -34.00 19.88
C PHE A 12 34.96 -33.73 18.42
N PHE A 13 35.33 -34.63 17.50
CA PHE A 13 34.95 -34.51 16.09
C PHE A 13 33.44 -34.54 15.89
N PHE A 14 32.72 -35.38 16.64
CA PHE A 14 31.26 -35.45 16.57
C PHE A 14 30.59 -34.15 17.04
N ILE A 15 31.11 -33.53 18.10
CA ILE A 15 30.61 -32.23 18.58
C ILE A 15 30.84 -31.14 17.52
N LEU A 16 32.01 -31.14 16.87
CA LEU A 16 32.33 -30.16 15.83
C LEU A 16 31.40 -30.28 14.61
N THR A 17 31.08 -31.48 14.14
CA THR A 17 30.20 -31.66 12.97
C THR A 17 28.77 -31.21 13.26
N VAL A 18 28.26 -31.52 14.45
CA VAL A 18 26.94 -31.05 14.89
C VAL A 18 26.93 -29.52 14.95
N TRP A 19 27.96 -28.90 15.54
CA TRP A 19 28.05 -27.45 15.64
C TRP A 19 28.04 -26.76 14.27
N VAL A 20 28.82 -27.25 13.31
CA VAL A 20 28.85 -26.72 11.93
C VAL A 20 27.49 -26.87 11.24
N TYR A 21 26.81 -28.01 11.41
CA TYR A 21 25.47 -28.22 10.85
C TYR A 21 24.47 -27.19 11.38
N TRP A 22 24.46 -26.96 12.68
CA TRP A 22 23.56 -25.99 13.32
C TRP A 22 23.80 -24.56 12.84
N VAL A 23 25.07 -24.12 12.76
CA VAL A 23 25.42 -22.77 12.29
C VAL A 23 24.96 -22.53 10.85
N ASN A 24 25.19 -23.50 9.96
CA ASN A 24 24.74 -23.38 8.57
C ASN A 24 23.23 -23.30 8.46
N ASN A 25 22.50 -24.12 9.21
CA ASN A 25 21.05 -24.11 9.18
C ASN A 25 20.52 -22.76 9.66
N PHE A 26 21.04 -22.23 10.78
CA PHE A 26 20.68 -20.91 11.29
C PHE A 26 20.94 -19.78 10.28
N ASN A 27 22.09 -19.80 9.58
CA ASN A 27 22.37 -18.82 8.54
C ASN A 27 21.38 -18.91 7.37
N ASN A 28 21.06 -20.13 6.90
CA ASN A 28 20.06 -20.32 5.84
C ASN A 28 18.65 -19.84 6.26
N TYR A 29 18.26 -20.08 7.52
CA TYR A 29 17.00 -19.55 8.05
C TYR A 29 17.02 -18.03 8.08
N ARG A 30 18.13 -17.40 8.46
CA ARG A 30 18.26 -15.94 8.46
C ARG A 30 18.14 -15.34 7.06
N GLU A 31 18.77 -15.94 6.06
CA GLU A 31 18.69 -15.49 4.66
C GLU A 31 17.31 -15.70 4.03
N SER A 32 16.54 -16.70 4.48
CA SER A 32 15.16 -16.89 4.00
C SER A 32 14.15 -15.97 4.67
N LEU A 33 14.45 -15.47 5.87
CA LEU A 33 13.62 -14.52 6.62
C LEU A 33 14.00 -13.05 6.34
N SER A 34 15.11 -12.80 5.64
CA SER A 34 15.53 -11.45 5.26
C SER A 34 14.72 -10.92 4.09
N SER A 35 14.64 -9.60 3.98
CA SER A 35 13.93 -8.90 2.91
C SER A 35 14.66 -9.06 1.58
N PHE A 36 13.95 -9.38 0.50
CA PHE A 36 14.52 -9.51 -0.84
C PHE A 36 14.86 -8.13 -1.44
N GLU A 37 16.09 -7.65 -1.22
CA GLU A 37 16.62 -6.42 -1.82
C GLU A 37 17.74 -6.71 -2.83
N CYS A 38 17.48 -7.60 -3.79
CA CYS A 38 18.44 -7.93 -4.86
C CYS A 38 19.85 -8.34 -4.36
N GLY A 39 19.93 -9.02 -3.21
CA GLY A 39 21.18 -9.46 -2.59
C GLY A 39 21.87 -8.43 -1.69
N PHE A 40 21.22 -7.29 -1.41
CA PHE A 40 21.64 -6.33 -0.42
C PHE A 40 20.89 -6.53 0.92
N ASP A 41 21.55 -6.19 2.02
CA ASP A 41 20.89 -6.05 3.32
C ASP A 41 19.95 -4.85 3.31
N SER A 42 18.77 -4.97 3.91
CA SER A 42 17.83 -3.85 4.05
C SER A 42 18.47 -2.71 4.82
N LYS A 43 18.78 -1.62 4.11
CA LYS A 43 19.42 -0.43 4.68
C LYS A 43 18.43 0.45 5.44
N ASP A 44 17.15 0.40 5.05
CA ASP A 44 16.12 1.32 5.52
C ASP A 44 14.85 0.58 6.00
N LYS A 45 14.06 1.27 6.83
CA LYS A 45 12.72 0.78 7.20
C LYS A 45 11.84 0.78 5.96
N ALA A 46 11.07 -0.28 5.75
CA ALA A 46 10.08 -0.39 4.67
C ALA A 46 8.93 0.66 4.70
N ARG A 47 9.00 1.64 5.60
CA ARG A 47 8.01 2.72 5.72
C ARG A 47 8.49 3.91 4.89
N LEU A 48 7.99 3.98 3.66
CA LEU A 48 8.10 5.18 2.85
C LEU A 48 7.12 6.23 3.38
N PRO A 49 7.51 7.52 3.42
CA PRO A 49 6.58 8.58 3.72
C PRO A 49 5.44 8.56 2.69
N PHE A 50 4.20 8.56 3.18
CA PHE A 50 3.02 8.55 2.33
C PHE A 50 2.99 9.81 1.46
N SER A 51 2.79 9.64 0.15
CA SER A 51 2.71 10.79 -0.75
C SER A 51 1.38 11.51 -0.54
N LEU A 52 1.45 12.82 -0.24
CA LEU A 52 0.26 13.67 -0.10
C LEU A 52 -0.57 13.74 -1.40
N ARG A 53 0.04 13.43 -2.55
CA ARG A 53 -0.66 13.39 -3.85
C ARG A 53 -1.69 12.25 -3.91
N PHE A 54 -1.33 11.06 -3.44
CA PHE A 54 -2.28 9.94 -3.36
C PHE A 54 -3.41 10.23 -2.38
N PHE A 55 -3.11 10.94 -1.29
CA PHE A 55 -4.13 11.40 -0.35
C PHE A 55 -5.17 12.31 -1.00
N SER A 56 -4.72 13.33 -1.75
CA SER A 56 -5.60 14.30 -2.39
C SER A 56 -6.52 13.65 -3.43
N ILE A 57 -6.00 12.71 -4.23
CA ILE A 57 -6.80 11.95 -5.20
C ILE A 57 -7.88 11.14 -4.48
N LEU A 58 -7.56 10.53 -3.33
CA LEU A 58 -8.54 9.75 -2.55
C LEU A 58 -9.66 10.63 -2.00
N ILE A 59 -9.35 11.82 -1.48
CA ILE A 59 -10.38 12.75 -1.00
C ILE A 59 -11.29 13.20 -2.14
N ILE A 60 -10.73 13.60 -3.28
CA ILE A 60 -11.50 14.02 -4.45
C ILE A 60 -12.41 12.89 -4.94
N PHE A 61 -11.89 11.65 -4.98
CA PHE A 61 -12.68 10.47 -5.35
C PHE A 61 -13.89 10.28 -4.42
N VAL A 62 -13.70 10.40 -3.11
CA VAL A 62 -14.80 10.25 -2.13
C VAL A 62 -15.86 11.34 -2.31
N VAL A 63 -15.45 12.60 -2.52
CA VAL A 63 -16.40 13.70 -2.74
C VAL A 63 -17.16 13.51 -4.05
N PHE A 64 -16.47 13.17 -5.13
CA PHE A 64 -17.10 12.94 -6.43
C PHE A 64 -18.06 11.73 -6.43
N ASP A 65 -17.73 10.67 -5.69
CA ASP A 65 -18.62 9.50 -5.54
C ASP A 65 -19.93 9.88 -4.81
N LEU A 66 -19.85 10.76 -3.80
CA LEU A 66 -21.03 11.31 -3.14
C LEU A 66 -21.87 12.20 -4.07
N GLU A 67 -21.22 13.01 -4.91
CA GLU A 67 -21.91 13.86 -5.90
C GLU A 67 -22.66 13.02 -6.95
N ILE A 68 -22.06 11.93 -7.44
CA ILE A 68 -22.73 10.98 -8.34
C ILE A 68 -23.91 10.31 -7.65
N CYS A 69 -23.77 9.90 -6.39
CA CYS A 69 -24.87 9.30 -5.62
C CYS A 69 -26.08 10.24 -5.55
N LEU A 70 -25.86 11.55 -5.39
CA LEU A 70 -26.92 12.56 -5.40
C LEU A 70 -27.53 12.74 -6.79
N LEU A 71 -26.72 12.76 -7.85
CA LEU A 71 -27.21 12.81 -9.23
C LEU A 71 -28.08 11.59 -9.59
N LEU A 72 -27.74 10.40 -9.08
CA LEU A 72 -28.47 9.17 -9.35
C LEU A 72 -29.89 9.17 -8.76
N GLN A 73 -30.13 9.95 -7.70
CA GLN A 73 -31.43 10.06 -7.05
C GLN A 73 -32.41 10.99 -7.80
N LEU A 74 -31.91 11.86 -8.69
CA LEU A 74 -32.72 12.82 -9.44
C LEU A 74 -33.90 12.22 -10.24
N PRO A 75 -33.73 11.15 -11.04
CA PRO A 75 -34.85 10.58 -11.81
C PRO A 75 -35.92 9.93 -10.94
N TYR A 76 -35.61 9.60 -9.69
CA TYR A 76 -36.58 9.03 -8.75
C TYR A 76 -37.44 10.09 -8.06
N ASP A 77 -37.05 11.37 -8.15
CA ASP A 77 -37.89 12.46 -7.68
C ASP A 77 -38.98 12.79 -8.72
N SER A 78 -40.22 12.43 -8.38
CA SER A 78 -41.43 12.78 -9.14
C SER A 78 -41.58 14.28 -9.43
N SER A 79 -40.95 15.13 -8.60
CA SER A 79 -41.01 16.57 -8.72
C SER A 79 -40.07 17.16 -9.79
N PHE A 80 -39.13 16.35 -10.30
CA PHE A 80 -38.15 16.73 -11.31
C PHE A 80 -38.77 17.22 -12.62
N PHE A 81 -39.90 16.63 -13.03
CA PHE A 81 -40.57 16.97 -14.29
C PHE A 81 -41.33 18.30 -14.27
N TYR A 82 -41.46 18.96 -13.12
CA TYR A 82 -42.06 20.29 -13.06
C TYR A 82 -41.03 21.37 -13.37
N PHE A 83 -41.35 22.26 -14.33
CA PHE A 83 -40.47 23.38 -14.74
C PHE A 83 -39.97 24.24 -13.58
N ASN A 84 -40.79 24.41 -12.53
CA ASN A 84 -40.42 25.24 -11.37
C ASN A 84 -39.33 24.59 -10.50
N ASN A 85 -39.22 23.27 -10.53
CA ASN A 85 -38.25 22.50 -9.72
C ASN A 85 -36.97 22.18 -10.49
N MET A 86 -36.89 22.50 -11.78
CA MET A 86 -35.71 22.22 -12.62
C MET A 86 -34.52 23.15 -12.30
N LEU A 87 -34.80 24.37 -11.84
CA LEU A 87 -33.79 25.40 -11.56
C LEU A 87 -32.77 25.00 -10.47
N PRO A 88 -33.17 24.49 -9.28
CA PRO A 88 -32.19 24.03 -8.28
C PRO A 88 -31.34 22.85 -8.79
N TYR A 89 -31.90 21.95 -9.59
CA TYR A 89 -31.14 20.83 -10.18
C TYR A 89 -30.12 21.31 -11.21
N ALA A 90 -30.48 22.31 -12.03
CA ALA A 90 -29.56 22.93 -12.98
C ALA A 90 -28.41 23.68 -12.25
N LEU A 91 -28.72 24.38 -11.16
CA LEU A 91 -27.70 25.04 -10.33
C LEU A 91 -26.77 24.03 -9.66
N PHE A 92 -27.32 22.94 -9.12
CA PHE A 92 -26.53 21.85 -8.54
C PHE A 92 -25.56 21.27 -9.57
N PHE A 93 -26.04 20.92 -10.75
CA PHE A 93 -25.20 20.41 -11.83
C PHE A 93 -24.10 21.40 -12.25
N LEU A 94 -24.43 22.69 -12.33
CA LEU A 94 -23.46 23.73 -12.67
C LEU A 94 -22.34 23.82 -11.62
N ILE A 95 -22.67 23.73 -10.32
CA ILE A 95 -21.69 23.73 -9.24
C ILE A 95 -20.73 22.53 -9.37
N LEU A 96 -21.24 21.34 -9.70
CA LEU A 96 -20.40 20.15 -9.93
C LEU A 96 -19.40 20.37 -11.07
N VAL A 97 -19.87 20.89 -12.21
CA VAL A 97 -19.01 21.17 -13.37
C VAL A 97 -17.92 22.20 -13.01
N LEU A 98 -18.28 23.27 -12.29
CA LEU A 98 -17.30 24.27 -11.85
C LEU A 98 -16.28 23.69 -10.86
N GLY A 99 -16.70 22.82 -9.95
CA GLY A 99 -15.81 22.12 -9.01
C GLY A 99 -14.71 21.33 -9.74
N VAL A 100 -15.12 20.50 -10.69
CA VAL A 100 -14.19 19.68 -11.50
C VAL A 100 -13.24 20.56 -12.32
N LEU A 101 -13.72 21.68 -12.89
CA LEU A 101 -12.87 22.61 -13.64
C LEU A 101 -11.79 23.26 -12.75
N GLU A 102 -12.13 23.63 -11.52
CA GLU A 102 -11.16 24.18 -10.56
C GLU A 102 -10.13 23.13 -10.13
N GLU A 103 -10.53 21.87 -9.94
CA GLU A 103 -9.62 20.77 -9.61
C GLU A 103 -8.62 20.49 -10.73
N LEU A 104 -9.10 20.50 -11.98
CA LEU A 104 -8.26 20.38 -13.19
C LEU A 104 -7.28 21.55 -13.30
N ARG A 105 -7.76 22.79 -13.10
CA ARG A 105 -6.94 24.00 -13.15
C ARG A 105 -5.83 24.00 -12.09
N ARG A 106 -6.10 23.43 -10.90
CA ARG A 106 -5.12 23.28 -9.81
C ARG A 106 -4.13 22.14 -10.04
N GLY A 107 -4.34 21.29 -11.05
CA GLY A 107 -3.45 20.18 -11.36
C GLY A 107 -3.42 19.10 -10.28
N LEU A 108 -4.44 19.02 -9.42
CA LEU A 108 -4.54 18.01 -8.35
C LEU A 108 -4.65 16.58 -8.90
N LEU A 109 -5.10 16.45 -10.15
CA LEU A 109 -5.27 15.20 -10.89
C LEU A 109 -4.04 14.80 -11.71
N ASN A 110 -2.99 15.63 -11.75
CA ASN A 110 -1.79 15.31 -12.52
C ASN A 110 -0.97 14.23 -11.81
N TRP A 111 -0.92 13.04 -12.41
CA TRP A 111 -0.21 11.89 -11.87
C TRP A 111 1.31 11.95 -12.10
N PHE A 112 1.73 12.64 -13.17
CA PHE A 112 3.13 12.72 -13.60
C PHE A 112 3.68 14.14 -13.48
N HIS A 113 4.44 14.38 -12.41
CA HIS A 113 5.51 15.36 -12.37
C HIS A 113 6.61 14.87 -11.43
#